data_AF-A0A849BK15-F1
#
_entry.id   AF-A0A849BK15-F1
#
_cell.length_a   1.000
_cell.length_b   1.000
_cell.length_c   1.000
_cell.angle_alpha   90.00
_cell.angle_beta   90.00
_cell.angle_gamma   90.00
#
_symmetry.space_group_name_H-M   'P 1'
#
loop_
_entity.id
_entity.type
_entity.pdbx_description
1 polymer ?
#
loop_
_entity_poly.entity_id
_entity_poly.type
_entity_poly.pdbx_seq_one_letter_code
_entity_poly.pdbx_strand_id
1 'polypeptide(L)'
;MTTIKDGEPAFPCQAEGWTRSDASGLTARQYAAIHLRVPDSGTDWLDDMIRKAQRDEFAAKALPAVYRDLWDDVRAGRHGCVPEEWKMGVALDAYALADAMLAAREGKS
;
A
#
# COMPACT_ATOMS: atom_id res chain seq x y z
N MET A 1 9.41 -18.92 -24.25
CA MET A 1 9.08 -17.53 -23.89
C MET A 1 7.59 -17.37 -24.10
N THR A 2 6.79 -17.63 -23.08
CA THR A 2 5.33 -17.51 -23.13
C THR A 2 5.01 -16.02 -23.11
N THR A 3 4.39 -15.52 -24.18
CA THR A 3 3.87 -14.16 -24.27
C THR A 3 2.80 -13.99 -23.20
N ILE A 4 3.12 -13.27 -22.13
CA ILE A 4 2.13 -12.94 -21.10
C ILE A 4 1.17 -11.92 -21.72
N LYS A 5 -0.12 -12.24 -21.71
CA LYS A 5 -1.17 -11.42 -22.34
C LYS A 5 -1.70 -10.36 -21.39
N ASP A 6 -0.82 -9.47 -20.96
CA ASP A 6 -1.06 -8.50 -19.89
C ASP A 6 -2.19 -7.48 -20.18
N GLY A 7 -2.43 -7.21 -21.47
CA GLY A 7 -3.43 -6.25 -21.94
C GLY A 7 -4.83 -6.83 -22.19
N GLU A 8 -5.02 -8.15 -22.08
CA GLU A 8 -6.35 -8.74 -22.23
C GLU A 8 -7.24 -8.43 -21.01
N PRO A 9 -8.57 -8.38 -21.18
CA PRO A 9 -9.49 -8.19 -20.06
C PRO A 9 -9.27 -9.26 -18.98
N ALA A 10 -9.20 -8.86 -17.71
CA ALA A 10 -9.09 -9.77 -16.58
C ALA A 10 -10.32 -10.71 -16.47
N PHE A 11 -11.48 -10.22 -16.90
CA PHE A 11 -12.74 -10.95 -16.92
C PHE A 11 -13.34 -10.89 -18.33
N PRO A 12 -12.86 -11.73 -19.27
CA PRO A 12 -13.34 -11.71 -20.64
C PRO A 12 -14.80 -12.20 -20.68
N CYS A 13 -15.70 -11.38 -21.22
CA CYS A 13 -17.04 -11.85 -21.57
C CYS A 13 -17.05 -12.38 -23.00
N GLN A 14 -17.49 -13.63 -23.18
CA GLN A 14 -17.71 -14.20 -24.50
C GLN A 14 -19.16 -13.93 -24.90
N ALA A 15 -19.38 -12.93 -25.74
CA ALA A 15 -20.65 -12.75 -26.43
C ALA A 15 -20.47 -13.25 -27.86
N GLU A 16 -21.18 -14.33 -28.23
CA GLU A 16 -21.22 -14.86 -29.60
C GLU A 16 -19.84 -15.19 -30.21
N GLY A 17 -18.90 -15.69 -29.39
CA GLY A 17 -17.56 -16.08 -29.86
C GLY A 17 -16.58 -14.92 -30.06
N TRP A 18 -16.98 -13.69 -29.73
CA TRP A 18 -16.11 -12.51 -29.75
C TRP A 18 -15.96 -11.94 -28.34
N THR A 19 -14.73 -11.58 -27.99
CA THR A 19 -14.49 -10.72 -26.82
C THR A 19 -14.96 -9.31 -27.16
N ARG A 20 -16.02 -8.87 -26.48
CA ARG A 20 -16.50 -7.49 -26.58
C ARG A 20 -15.42 -6.53 -26.06
N SER A 21 -14.82 -5.73 -26.96
CA SER A 21 -13.80 -4.74 -26.60
C SER A 21 -14.37 -3.61 -25.74
N ASP A 22 -15.67 -3.33 -25.90
CA ASP A 22 -16.48 -2.40 -25.10
C ASP A 22 -16.80 -2.93 -23.69
N ALA A 23 -16.58 -4.22 -23.42
CA ALA A 23 -16.71 -4.84 -22.10
C ALA A 23 -15.35 -5.02 -21.39
N SER A 24 -14.30 -4.32 -21.84
CA SER A 24 -12.98 -4.39 -21.20
C SER A 24 -12.99 -3.58 -19.89
N GLY A 25 -13.25 -4.28 -18.78
CA GLY A 25 -12.99 -3.77 -17.43
C GLY A 25 -11.49 -3.67 -17.15
N LEU A 26 -11.05 -4.09 -15.96
CA LEU A 26 -9.61 -4.16 -15.65
C LEU A 26 -8.88 -5.11 -16.61
N THR A 27 -7.66 -4.75 -17.01
CA THR A 27 -6.76 -5.70 -17.70
C THR A 27 -6.24 -6.75 -16.72
N ALA A 28 -5.76 -7.89 -17.24
CA ALA A 28 -5.13 -8.93 -16.43
C ALA A 28 -3.99 -8.37 -15.56
N ARG A 29 -3.17 -7.47 -16.11
CA ARG A 29 -2.10 -6.78 -15.36
C ARG A 29 -2.64 -5.88 -14.25
N GLN A 30 -3.63 -5.05 -14.55
CA GLN A 30 -4.22 -4.14 -13.55
C GLN A 30 -4.86 -4.93 -12.40
N TYR A 31 -5.57 -6.01 -12.72
CA TYR A 31 -6.14 -6.91 -11.70
C TYR A 31 -5.03 -7.55 -10.85
N ALA A 32 -3.98 -8.08 -11.48
CA ALA A 32 -2.85 -8.66 -10.76
C ALA A 32 -2.14 -7.63 -9.86
N ALA A 33 -1.93 -6.41 -10.34
CA ALA A 33 -1.33 -5.32 -9.57
C ALA A 33 -2.16 -4.98 -8.32
N ILE A 34 -3.48 -4.87 -8.45
CA ILE A 34 -4.39 -4.64 -7.31
C ILE A 34 -4.35 -5.83 -6.35
N HIS A 35 -4.48 -7.05 -6.87
CA HIS A 35 -4.59 -8.27 -6.05
C HIS A 35 -3.30 -8.57 -5.28
N LEU A 36 -2.15 -8.42 -5.94
CA LEU A 36 -0.83 -8.63 -5.34
C LEU A 36 -0.34 -7.41 -4.55
N ARG A 37 -1.05 -6.27 -4.64
CA ARG A 37 -0.60 -4.98 -4.12
C ARG A 37 0.82 -4.69 -4.61
N VAL A 38 1.02 -4.63 -5.92
CA VAL A 38 2.28 -4.25 -6.55
C VAL A 38 2.01 -3.04 -7.44
N PRO A 39 2.68 -1.89 -7.26
CA PRO A 39 2.49 -0.69 -8.07
C PRO A 39 3.17 -0.87 -9.43
N ASP A 40 2.69 -1.83 -10.22
CA ASP A 40 3.11 -2.17 -11.58
C ASP A 40 1.90 -2.50 -12.46
N SER A 41 0.85 -1.68 -12.37
CA SER A 41 -0.39 -1.83 -13.14
C SER A 41 -0.24 -1.36 -14.59
N GLY A 42 0.80 -0.57 -14.89
CA GLY A 42 0.97 0.13 -16.17
C GLY A 42 0.19 1.44 -16.26
N THR A 43 -0.39 1.91 -15.16
CA THR A 43 -1.12 3.19 -15.07
C THR A 43 -0.80 3.90 -13.76
N ASP A 44 -0.29 5.12 -13.86
CA ASP A 44 0.23 5.88 -12.70
C ASP A 44 -0.79 6.04 -11.57
N TRP A 45 -2.05 6.36 -11.89
CA TRP A 45 -3.08 6.59 -10.86
C TRP A 45 -3.44 5.32 -10.06
N LEU A 46 -3.43 4.13 -10.69
CA LEU A 46 -3.63 2.86 -9.98
C LEU A 46 -2.42 2.53 -9.11
N ASP A 47 -1.22 2.77 -9.63
CA ASP A 47 0.02 2.53 -8.89
C ASP A 47 0.10 3.44 -7.66
N ASP A 48 -0.32 4.70 -7.77
CA ASP A 48 -0.42 5.64 -6.65
C ASP A 48 -1.46 5.20 -5.61
N MET A 49 -2.61 4.67 -6.05
CA MET A 49 -3.59 4.08 -5.14
C MET A 49 -3.03 2.87 -4.40
N ILE A 50 -2.29 1.99 -5.09
CA ILE A 50 -1.65 0.82 -4.49
C ILE A 50 -0.58 1.26 -3.47
N ARG A 51 0.26 2.26 -3.81
CA ARG A 51 1.26 2.82 -2.88
C ARG A 51 0.60 3.41 -1.63
N LYS A 52 -0.50 4.17 -1.80
CA LYS A 52 -1.25 4.73 -0.66
C LYS A 52 -1.81 3.63 0.25
N ALA A 53 -2.43 2.60 -0.33
CA ALA A 53 -2.96 1.48 0.44
C ALA A 53 -1.86 0.72 1.21
N GLN A 54 -0.68 0.54 0.61
CA GLN A 54 0.47 -0.07 1.28
C GLN A 54 1.00 0.79 2.42
N ARG A 55 1.08 2.12 2.22
CA ARG A 55 1.51 3.06 3.24
C ARG A 55 0.60 2.97 4.48
N ASP A 56 -0.71 2.97 4.27
CA ASP A 56 -1.70 2.86 5.35
C ASP A 56 -1.58 1.50 6.06
N GLU A 57 -1.34 0.41 5.32
CA GLU A 57 -1.14 -0.92 5.90
C GLU A 57 0.14 -1.01 6.74
N PHE A 58 1.26 -0.45 6.26
CA PHE A 58 2.51 -0.44 7.02
C PHE A 58 2.40 0.45 8.26
N ALA A 59 1.76 1.61 8.15
CA ALA A 59 1.52 2.48 9.29
C ALA A 59 0.66 1.77 10.35
N ALA A 60 -0.41 1.09 9.93
CA ALA A 60 -1.24 0.29 10.84
C ALA A 60 -0.45 -0.84 11.54
N LYS A 61 0.52 -1.46 10.85
CA LYS A 61 1.40 -2.48 11.44
C LYS A 61 2.47 -1.90 12.37
N ALA A 62 2.97 -0.70 12.09
CA ALA A 62 3.94 0.00 12.94
C ALA A 62 3.31 0.59 14.20
N LEU A 63 2.05 1.02 14.12
CA LEU A 63 1.34 1.75 15.17
C LEU A 63 1.40 1.08 16.56
N PRO A 64 1.20 -0.24 16.73
CA PRO A 64 1.29 -0.88 18.04
C PRO A 64 2.69 -0.82 18.66
N ALA A 65 3.74 -0.88 17.85
CA ALA A 65 5.11 -0.83 18.32
C ALA A 65 5.48 0.59 18.78
N VAL A 66 5.15 1.60 17.97
CA VAL A 66 5.34 3.02 18.31
C VAL A 66 4.54 3.40 19.56
N TYR A 67 3.28 2.97 19.62
CA TYR A 67 2.44 3.21 20.80
C TYR A 67 3.04 2.59 22.07
N ARG A 68 3.56 1.36 21.99
CA ARG A 68 4.20 0.70 23.13
C ARG A 68 5.46 1.44 23.57
N ASP A 69 6.31 1.85 22.64
CA ASP A 69 7.57 2.56 22.92
C ASP A 69 7.32 3.85 23.70
N LEU A 70 6.34 4.65 23.27
CA LEU A 70 5.88 5.84 24.00
C LEU A 70 5.51 5.51 25.45
N TRP A 71 4.70 4.47 25.68
CA TRP A 71 4.26 4.14 27.03
C TRP A 71 5.37 3.57 27.91
N ASP A 72 6.34 2.88 27.33
CA ASP A 72 7.51 2.39 28.05
C ASP A 72 8.43 3.55 28.49
N ASP A 73 8.57 4.58 27.65
CA ASP A 73 9.25 5.83 27.99
C ASP A 73 8.55 6.59 29.13
N VAL A 74 7.23 6.69 29.06
CA VAL A 74 6.40 7.32 30.10
C VAL A 74 6.52 6.58 31.43
N ARG A 75 6.44 5.25 31.42
CA ARG A 75 6.61 4.43 32.64
C ARG A 75 8.00 4.54 33.24
N ALA A 76 9.01 4.71 32.40
CA ALA A 76 10.40 4.89 32.83
C ALA A 76 10.69 6.31 33.34
N GLY A 77 9.72 7.24 33.28
CA GLY A 77 9.91 8.64 33.66
C GLY A 77 10.83 9.41 32.71
N ARG A 78 11.07 8.90 31.49
CA ARG A 78 11.85 9.62 30.45
C ARG A 78 11.08 10.81 29.87
N HIS A 79 9.77 10.83 30.07
CA HIS A 79 8.90 11.96 29.80
C HIS A 79 8.27 12.46 31.10
N GLY A 80 8.42 13.76 31.40
CA GLY A 80 7.85 14.37 32.59
C GLY A 80 6.32 14.44 32.58
N CYS A 81 5.73 14.71 31.40
CA CYS A 81 4.30 14.62 31.14
C CYS A 81 4.05 14.18 29.69
N VAL A 82 2.92 13.53 29.45
CA VAL A 82 2.49 13.21 28.08
C VAL A 82 1.75 14.43 27.52
N PRO A 83 2.22 15.06 26.42
CA PRO A 83 1.55 16.20 25.82
C PRO A 83 0.19 15.79 25.23
N GLU A 84 -0.78 16.71 25.15
CA GLU A 84 -2.15 16.42 24.67
C GLU A 84 -2.17 15.85 23.25
N GLU A 85 -1.24 16.32 22.40
CA GLU A 85 -1.06 15.91 21.01
C GLU A 85 -0.28 14.59 20.81
N TRP A 86 -0.02 13.81 21.87
CA TRP A 86 0.76 12.56 21.80
C TRP A 86 0.29 11.58 20.72
N LYS A 87 -1.04 11.52 20.47
CA LYS A 87 -1.62 10.64 19.44
C LYS A 87 -1.17 11.04 18.03
N MET A 88 -1.00 12.35 17.79
CA MET A 88 -0.49 12.85 16.51
C MET A 88 0.96 12.44 16.32
N GLY A 89 1.79 12.56 17.37
CA GLY A 89 3.18 12.09 17.33
C GLY A 89 3.29 10.61 16.96
N VAL A 90 2.53 9.75 17.67
CA VAL A 90 2.47 8.31 17.40
C VAL A 90 2.02 8.01 15.96
N ALA A 91 1.05 8.76 15.44
CA ALA A 91 0.61 8.60 14.06
C ALA A 91 1.71 9.00 13.06
N LEU A 92 2.37 10.15 13.28
CA LEU A 92 3.45 10.64 12.43
C LEU A 92 4.63 9.64 12.38
N ASP A 93 5.03 9.10 13.53
CA ASP A 93 6.10 8.10 13.61
C ASP A 93 5.73 6.81 12.87
N ALA A 94 4.48 6.35 13.00
CA ALA A 94 3.99 5.17 12.28
C ALA A 94 4.02 5.39 10.75
N TYR A 95 3.63 6.57 10.26
CA TYR A 95 3.70 6.91 8.84
C TYR A 95 5.14 7.10 8.36
N ALA A 96 6.03 7.65 9.18
CA ALA A 96 7.45 7.77 8.84
C ALA A 96 8.11 6.39 8.68
N LEU A 97 7.77 5.43 9.54
CA LEU A 97 8.21 4.04 9.40
C LEU A 97 7.63 3.39 8.13
N ALA A 98 6.36 3.66 7.80
CA ALA A 98 5.74 3.17 6.58
C ALA A 98 6.45 3.70 5.32
N ASP A 99 6.80 5.00 5.31
CA ASP A 99 7.52 5.63 4.20
C ASP A 99 8.92 5.04 4.04
N ALA A 100 9.62 4.77 5.16
CA ALA A 100 10.92 4.10 5.14
C ALA A 100 10.83 2.65 4.59
N MET A 101 9.78 1.90 4.94
CA MET A 101 9.54 0.55 4.40
C MET A 101 9.27 0.58 2.89
N LEU A 102 8.54 1.57 2.40
CA LEU A 102 8.31 1.76 0.97
C LEU A 102 9.59 2.10 0.23
N ALA A 103 10.39 3.05 0.75
CA ALA A 103 11.67 3.42 0.16
C ALA A 103 12.64 2.22 0.08
N ALA A 104 12.75 1.45 1.16
CA ALA A 104 13.57 0.24 1.21
C ALA A 104 13.12 -0.81 0.19
N ARG A 105 11.80 -0.99 -0.01
CA ARG A 105 11.24 -1.90 -1.02
C ARG A 105 11.56 -1.47 -2.44
N GLU A 106 11.54 -0.16 -2.71
CA GLU A 106 11.85 0.39 -4.04
C GLU A 106 13.35 0.45 -4.34
N GLY A 107 14.20 0.04 -3.39
CA GLY A 107 15.66 0.11 -3.53
C GLY A 107 16.21 1.53 -3.55
N LYS A 108 15.41 2.51 -3.08
CA LYS A 108 15.82 3.90 -2.98
C LYS A 108 16.48 4.09 -1.60
N SER A 109 17.81 4.05 -1.59
CA SER A 109 18.65 4.43 -0.45
C SER A 109 19.08 5.88 -0.56
#